data_AF-A0A443KII0-F1
#
_entry.id   AF-A0A443KII0-F1
#
_cell.length_a   1.000
_cell.length_b   1.000
_cell.length_c   1.000
_cell.angle_alpha   90.00
_cell.angle_beta   90.00
_cell.angle_gamma   90.00
#
_symmetry.space_group_name_H-M   'P 1'
#
loop_
_entity.id
_entity.type
_entity.pdbx_description
1 polymer ?
#
loop_
_entity_poly.entity_id
_entity_poly.type
_entity_poly.pdbx_seq_one_letter_code
_entity_poly.pdbx_strand_id
1 'polypeptide(L)'
;MTVPIFEPAGPYIIQGIGPYEIPHPYEQGAIVARVIIEGEVVALDMSEVTVAPVSSISTGDLYLSASLVAEHLGRSLWIDRETDAVQGWEARYGDREVGMERQLDGGTMVDQELRAAVRGALRMRGAVDPYVPVPGHVPVAKADGQGWENGPSATEVAGAEASAIRAEQAAERSEQGADHVDEVVDGLDRGVLWLISETETSALFAIGKFSIINDPGPGPWSSVTIEVKD
;
A
#
# COMPACT_ATOMS: atom_id res chain seq x y z
N MET A 1 4.73 45.93 -13.24
CA MET A 1 4.97 44.65 -12.53
C MET A 1 4.75 44.89 -11.05
N THR A 2 3.59 44.45 -10.60
CA THR A 2 2.99 44.86 -9.32
C THR A 2 2.77 43.70 -8.37
N VAL A 3 3.09 42.47 -8.79
CA VAL A 3 2.91 41.25 -8.02
C VAL A 3 4.05 41.08 -7.01
N PRO A 4 3.79 41.15 -5.69
CA PRO A 4 4.79 40.82 -4.68
C PRO A 4 5.15 39.32 -4.72
N ILE A 5 6.22 38.95 -4.01
CA ILE A 5 6.66 37.56 -3.92
C ILE A 5 5.56 36.71 -3.28
N PHE A 6 5.30 35.55 -3.88
CA PHE A 6 4.44 34.53 -3.27
C PHE A 6 5.17 33.83 -2.13
N GLU A 7 4.71 34.08 -0.91
CA GLU A 7 5.05 33.32 0.28
C GLU A 7 3.80 32.56 0.73
N PRO A 8 3.73 31.23 0.53
CA PRO A 8 2.57 30.46 0.95
C PRO A 8 2.40 30.53 2.46
N ALA A 9 1.15 30.55 2.92
CA ALA A 9 0.86 30.54 4.34
C ALA A 9 1.41 29.26 4.99
N GLY A 10 1.90 29.40 6.22
CA GLY A 10 2.19 28.22 7.06
C GLY A 10 0.90 27.44 7.36
N PRO A 11 1.01 26.17 7.79
CA PRO A 11 -0.16 25.41 8.20
C PRO A 11 -0.83 26.04 9.42
N TYR A 12 -2.14 26.26 9.33
CA TYR A 12 -3.00 26.65 10.45
C TYR A 12 -3.57 25.41 11.13
N ILE A 13 -3.91 25.53 12.41
CA ILE A 13 -4.70 24.49 13.10
C ILE A 13 -6.15 24.94 13.10
N ILE A 14 -7.05 24.07 12.65
CA ILE A 14 -8.49 24.36 12.63
C ILE A 14 -9.00 24.37 14.06
N GLN A 15 -9.26 25.57 14.60
CA GLN A 15 -9.79 25.77 15.95
C GLN A 15 -11.21 26.34 15.95
N GLY A 16 -11.69 26.80 14.79
CA GLY A 16 -12.98 27.44 14.63
C GLY A 16 -13.24 27.87 13.19
N ILE A 17 -14.22 28.74 13.02
CA ILE A 17 -14.65 29.27 11.71
C ILE A 17 -13.56 30.14 11.06
N GLY A 18 -12.66 30.76 11.82
CA GLY A 18 -11.66 31.70 11.34
C GLY A 18 -11.72 33.02 12.12
N PRO A 19 -11.00 34.07 11.67
CA PRO A 19 -10.30 34.16 10.38
C PRO A 19 -9.00 33.35 10.33
N TYR A 20 -8.71 32.81 9.14
CA TYR A 20 -7.40 32.27 8.78
C TYR A 20 -6.75 33.22 7.76
N GLU A 21 -5.61 33.80 8.13
CA GLU A 21 -4.97 34.85 7.34
C GLU A 21 -4.37 34.30 6.03
N ILE A 22 -4.58 35.04 4.95
CA ILE A 22 -3.95 34.84 3.64
C ILE A 22 -2.89 35.95 3.48
N PRO A 23 -1.60 35.65 3.65
CA PRO A 23 -0.54 36.66 3.70
C PRO A 23 -0.06 37.14 2.31
N HIS A 24 -0.72 36.69 1.24
CA HIS A 24 -0.31 36.95 -0.14
C HIS A 24 -1.47 37.47 -0.99
N PRO A 25 -1.18 38.16 -2.11
CA PRO A 25 -2.20 38.55 -3.08
C PRO A 25 -2.88 37.34 -3.73
N TYR A 26 -4.13 37.51 -4.14
CA TYR A 26 -4.92 36.50 -4.83
C TYR A 26 -6.04 37.11 -5.68
N GLU A 27 -6.39 36.40 -6.75
CA GLU A 27 -7.55 36.70 -7.58
C GLU A 27 -8.80 35.95 -7.11
N GLN A 28 -9.97 36.37 -7.61
CA GLN A 28 -11.22 35.70 -7.29
C GLN A 28 -11.18 34.25 -7.78
N GLY A 29 -11.44 33.32 -6.86
CA GLY A 29 -11.44 31.87 -7.16
C GLY A 29 -10.06 31.22 -7.15
N ALA A 30 -8.98 31.98 -6.97
CA ALA A 30 -7.62 31.44 -6.98
C ALA A 30 -7.19 30.82 -5.64
N ILE A 31 -7.99 30.94 -4.57
CA ILE A 31 -7.65 30.37 -3.26
C ILE A 31 -8.13 28.93 -3.18
N VAL A 32 -7.24 28.04 -2.73
CA VAL A 32 -7.54 26.63 -2.50
C VAL A 32 -7.22 26.29 -1.05
N ALA A 33 -8.21 25.78 -0.33
CA ALA A 33 -8.05 25.30 1.04
C ALA A 33 -7.87 23.77 1.04
N ARG A 34 -6.88 23.28 1.78
CA ARG A 34 -6.57 21.85 1.89
C ARG A 34 -6.40 21.46 3.35
N VAL A 35 -6.75 20.24 3.70
CA VAL A 35 -6.56 19.69 5.05
C VAL A 35 -5.70 18.44 4.96
N ILE A 36 -4.87 18.21 5.98
CA ILE A 36 -4.12 16.95 6.10
C ILE A 36 -4.98 15.94 6.89
N ILE A 37 -5.31 14.81 6.27
CA ILE A 37 -6.02 13.68 6.88
C ILE A 37 -5.11 12.48 6.77
N GLU A 38 -4.66 11.93 7.90
CA GLU A 38 -3.81 10.73 7.92
C GLU A 38 -2.59 10.86 6.99
N GLY A 39 -1.97 12.06 6.94
CA GLY A 39 -0.81 12.34 6.08
C GLY A 39 -1.11 12.61 4.61
N GLU A 40 -2.35 12.41 4.15
CA GLU A 40 -2.82 12.77 2.82
C GLU A 40 -3.33 14.22 2.78
N VAL A 41 -3.01 14.94 1.71
CA VAL A 41 -3.48 16.31 1.49
C VAL A 41 -4.79 16.25 0.71
N VAL A 42 -5.90 16.59 1.36
CA VAL A 42 -7.24 16.56 0.79
C VAL A 42 -7.73 17.99 0.54
N ALA A 43 -8.21 18.28 -0.66
CA ALA A 43 -8.81 19.58 -0.98
C ALA A 43 -10.21 19.69 -0.36
N LEU A 44 -10.49 20.84 0.25
CA LEU A 44 -11.80 21.14 0.84
C LEU A 44 -12.78 21.58 -0.24
N ASP A 45 -14.08 21.39 0.03
CA ASP A 45 -15.12 21.96 -0.81
C ASP A 45 -15.17 23.49 -0.64
N MET A 46 -14.79 24.21 -1.69
CA MET A 46 -14.80 25.67 -1.69
C MET A 46 -16.20 26.27 -1.58
N SER A 47 -17.28 25.48 -1.75
CA SER A 47 -18.65 25.94 -1.47
C SER A 47 -18.92 26.17 0.03
N GLU A 48 -18.14 25.52 0.89
CA GLU A 48 -18.19 25.65 2.35
C GLU A 48 -17.15 26.64 2.90
N VAL A 49 -16.42 27.33 2.03
CA VAL A 49 -15.34 28.25 2.38
C VAL A 49 -15.69 29.64 1.86
N THR A 50 -15.50 30.66 2.69
CA THR A 50 -15.69 32.07 2.32
C THR A 50 -14.38 32.81 2.42
N VAL A 51 -14.04 33.57 1.39
CA VAL A 51 -12.83 34.41 1.36
C VAL A 51 -13.23 35.88 1.31
N ALA A 52 -12.66 36.69 2.20
CA ALA A 52 -12.93 38.13 2.28
C ALA A 52 -11.62 38.92 2.38
N PRO A 53 -11.37 39.88 1.47
CA PRO A 53 -12.16 40.22 0.28
C PRO A 53 -12.13 39.08 -0.77
N VAL A 54 -13.02 39.14 -1.77
CA VAL A 54 -13.07 38.11 -2.84
C VAL A 54 -11.80 38.09 -3.71
N SER A 55 -11.06 39.19 -3.76
CA SER A 55 -9.73 39.32 -4.35
C SER A 55 -8.93 40.38 -3.59
N SER A 56 -7.61 40.24 -3.57
CA SER A 56 -6.73 41.19 -2.87
C SER A 56 -5.37 41.30 -3.52
N ILE A 57 -4.80 42.50 -3.49
CA ILE A 57 -3.42 42.77 -3.92
C ILE A 57 -2.39 42.64 -2.79
N SER A 58 -2.84 42.36 -1.55
CA SER A 58 -1.96 42.26 -0.39
C SER A 58 -2.28 41.04 0.47
N THR A 59 -3.45 41.02 1.09
CA THR A 59 -3.84 40.06 2.13
C THR A 59 -5.35 39.85 2.15
N GLY A 60 -5.80 38.78 2.78
CA GLY A 60 -7.21 38.54 3.04
C GLY A 60 -7.43 37.51 4.13
N ASP A 61 -8.68 37.18 4.36
CA ASP A 61 -9.09 36.22 5.37
C ASP A 61 -9.93 35.11 4.75
N LEU A 62 -9.71 33.89 5.23
CA LEU A 62 -10.50 32.72 4.92
C LEU A 62 -11.33 32.30 6.13
N TYR A 63 -12.60 32.00 5.87
CA TYR A 63 -13.58 31.54 6.85
C TYR A 63 -14.15 30.19 6.42
N LEU A 64 -14.27 29.25 7.34
CA LEU A 64 -14.80 27.90 7.15
C LEU A 64 -16.25 27.81 7.63
N SER A 65 -17.08 26.99 7.00
CA SER A 65 -18.43 26.69 7.51
C SER A 65 -18.39 25.97 8.86
N ALA A 66 -19.47 26.07 9.64
CA ALA A 66 -19.57 25.36 10.92
C ALA A 66 -19.54 23.83 10.77
N SER A 67 -20.08 23.29 9.66
CA SER A 67 -20.03 21.85 9.32
C SER A 67 -18.59 21.40 9.12
N LEU A 68 -17.84 22.12 8.30
CA LEU A 68 -16.47 21.78 7.93
C LEU A 68 -15.52 21.88 9.13
N VAL A 69 -15.74 22.87 10.01
CA VAL A 69 -15.01 22.98 11.28
C VAL A 69 -15.28 21.78 12.19
N ALA A 70 -16.54 21.34 12.30
CA ALA A 70 -16.89 20.19 13.15
C ALA A 70 -16.25 18.89 12.65
N GLU A 71 -16.11 18.73 11.33
CA GLU A 71 -15.49 17.55 10.71
C GLU A 71 -13.96 17.53 10.84
N HIS A 72 -13.32 18.70 10.79
CA HIS A 72 -11.87 18.82 10.70
C HIS A 72 -11.22 19.51 11.90
N LEU A 73 -11.92 19.60 13.02
CA LEU A 73 -11.41 20.25 14.23
C LEU A 73 -10.07 19.65 14.67
N GLY A 74 -9.09 20.51 14.92
CA GLY A 74 -7.73 20.13 15.33
C GLY A 74 -6.81 19.66 14.20
N ARG A 75 -7.29 19.57 12.95
CA ARG A 75 -6.47 19.22 11.79
C ARG A 75 -5.70 20.42 11.25
N SER A 76 -4.65 20.15 10.48
CA SER A 76 -3.83 21.16 9.82
C SER A 76 -4.49 21.64 8.52
N LEU A 77 -4.85 22.91 8.47
CA LEU A 77 -5.34 23.64 7.30
C LEU A 77 -4.16 24.29 6.55
N TRP A 78 -4.15 24.09 5.24
CA TRP A 78 -3.23 24.73 4.31
C TRP A 78 -4.03 25.60 3.36
N ILE A 79 -3.54 26.83 3.16
CA ILE A 79 -4.14 27.76 2.22
C ILE A 79 -3.11 28.02 1.14
N ASP A 80 -3.43 27.57 -0.07
CA ASP A 80 -2.62 27.73 -1.26
C ASP A 80 -3.29 28.69 -2.25
N ARG A 81 -2.52 29.13 -3.24
CA ARG A 81 -2.99 29.88 -4.40
C ARG A 81 -2.81 29.05 -5.67
N GLU A 82 -3.84 29.01 -6.49
CA GLU A 82 -3.87 28.36 -7.80
C GLU A 82 -4.47 29.35 -8.80
N THR A 83 -3.60 30.09 -9.48
CA THR A 83 -4.01 31.10 -10.46
C THR A 83 -4.27 30.43 -11.80
N ASP A 84 -5.46 30.67 -12.37
CA ASP A 84 -5.80 30.12 -13.68
C ASP A 84 -4.93 30.75 -14.78
N ALA A 85 -4.31 29.90 -15.61
CA ALA A 85 -3.55 30.33 -16.78
C ALA A 85 -4.50 30.68 -17.95
N VAL A 86 -5.18 31.83 -17.86
CA VAL A 86 -6.10 32.29 -18.91
C VAL A 86 -5.38 33.17 -19.94
N GLN A 87 -5.39 32.75 -21.22
CA GLN A 87 -4.98 33.59 -22.35
C GLN A 87 -6.21 34.30 -22.94
N GLY A 88 -6.51 35.50 -22.46
CA GLY A 88 -7.60 36.33 -22.97
C GLY A 88 -7.11 37.65 -23.54
N TRP A 89 -7.15 37.82 -24.87
CA TRP A 89 -6.89 39.10 -25.54
C TRP A 89 -8.18 39.93 -25.63
N GLU A 90 -8.81 40.27 -24.49
CA GLU A 90 -9.96 41.17 -24.53
C GLU A 90 -9.49 42.64 -24.60
N ALA A 91 -9.10 43.06 -25.81
CA ALA A 91 -8.86 44.47 -26.10
C ALA A 91 -10.20 45.19 -26.29
N ARG A 92 -10.97 45.39 -25.22
CA ARG A 92 -12.13 46.29 -25.26
C ARG A 92 -11.65 47.72 -25.06
N TYR A 93 -11.65 48.49 -26.15
CA TYR A 93 -11.61 49.95 -26.18
C TYR A 93 -10.40 50.65 -25.53
N GLY A 94 -9.18 50.38 -26.01
CA GLY A 94 -8.01 51.25 -25.78
C GLY A 94 -7.06 50.84 -24.65
N ASP A 95 -7.48 49.93 -23.77
CA ASP A 95 -6.70 49.50 -22.60
C ASP A 95 -5.74 48.33 -22.88
N ARG A 96 -5.09 48.33 -24.06
CA ARG A 96 -4.14 47.28 -24.45
C ARG A 96 -3.01 47.12 -23.45
N GLU A 97 -2.52 48.23 -22.91
CA GLU A 97 -1.42 48.26 -21.95
C GLU A 97 -1.83 47.67 -20.60
N VAL A 98 -3.04 47.98 -20.11
CA VAL A 98 -3.58 47.44 -18.85
C VAL A 98 -3.88 45.95 -18.97
N GLY A 99 -4.43 45.51 -20.11
CA GLY A 99 -4.65 44.09 -20.37
C GLY A 99 -3.34 43.30 -20.43
N MET A 100 -2.29 43.88 -21.03
CA MET A 100 -0.97 43.26 -21.11
C MET A 100 -0.28 43.21 -19.74
N GLU A 101 -0.38 44.25 -18.93
CA GLU A 101 0.17 44.25 -17.56
C GLU A 101 -0.50 43.19 -16.70
N ARG A 102 -1.84 43.06 -16.75
CA ARG A 102 -2.56 41.99 -16.03
C ARG A 102 -2.14 40.59 -16.46
N GLN A 103 -1.91 40.36 -17.76
CA GLN A 103 -1.42 39.06 -18.24
C GLN A 103 0.01 38.76 -17.76
N LEU A 104 0.89 39.75 -17.77
CA LEU A 104 2.26 39.59 -17.27
C LEU A 104 2.27 39.33 -15.76
N ASP A 105 1.41 40.03 -15.02
CA ASP A 105 1.24 39.84 -13.58
C ASP A 105 0.68 38.43 -13.29
N GLY A 106 -0.38 37.99 -13.96
CA GLY A 106 -0.93 36.63 -13.84
C GLY A 106 0.08 35.53 -14.21
N GLY A 107 0.82 35.71 -15.31
CA GLY A 107 1.90 34.79 -15.68
C GLY A 107 3.01 34.70 -14.65
N THR A 108 3.32 35.82 -13.99
CA THR A 108 4.28 35.86 -12.87
C THR A 108 3.73 35.11 -11.65
N MET A 109 2.45 35.24 -11.33
CA MET A 109 1.80 34.50 -10.23
C MET A 109 1.86 32.98 -10.47
N VAL A 110 1.57 32.52 -11.68
CA VAL A 110 1.65 31.11 -12.07
C VAL A 110 3.07 30.56 -11.96
N ASP A 111 4.10 31.31 -12.41
CA ASP A 111 5.51 30.88 -12.27
C ASP A 111 5.94 30.79 -10.80
N GLN A 112 5.50 31.73 -9.96
CA GLN A 112 5.76 31.69 -8.52
C GLN A 112 5.12 30.46 -7.86
N GLU A 113 3.87 30.14 -8.20
CA GLU A 113 3.14 28.96 -7.71
C GLU A 113 3.79 27.66 -8.17
N LEU A 114 4.16 27.56 -9.44
CA LEU A 114 4.85 26.39 -9.98
C LEU A 114 6.18 26.15 -9.26
N ARG A 115 6.96 27.21 -9.00
CA ARG A 115 8.20 27.11 -8.24
C ARG A 115 7.97 26.66 -6.79
N ALA A 116 6.89 27.10 -6.16
CA ALA A 116 6.52 26.66 -4.81
C ALA A 116 6.11 25.18 -4.82
N ALA A 117 5.28 24.77 -5.79
CA ALA A 117 4.86 23.38 -5.96
C ALA A 117 6.05 22.44 -6.20
N VAL A 118 6.98 22.81 -7.09
CA VAL A 118 8.20 22.03 -7.37
C VAL A 118 9.12 21.96 -6.15
N ARG A 119 9.30 23.07 -5.40
CA ARG A 119 10.07 23.04 -4.13
C ARG A 119 9.43 22.13 -3.07
N GLY A 120 8.11 22.05 -3.06
CA GLY A 120 7.35 21.18 -2.16
C GLY A 120 7.28 19.72 -2.62
N ALA A 121 7.47 19.42 -3.91
CA ALA A 121 7.26 18.08 -4.45
C ALA A 121 8.22 17.01 -3.89
N LEU A 122 9.41 17.42 -3.43
CA LEU A 122 10.40 16.51 -2.84
C LEU A 122 10.39 16.52 -1.30
N ARG A 123 9.47 17.27 -0.68
CA ARG A 123 9.36 17.38 0.78
C ARG A 123 8.07 16.72 1.23
N MET A 124 8.15 15.78 2.17
CA MET A 124 6.95 15.30 2.86
C MET A 124 6.32 16.48 3.60
N ARG A 125 5.02 16.70 3.36
CA ARG A 125 4.25 17.82 3.94
C ARG A 125 3.68 17.50 5.33
N GLY A 126 3.90 16.28 5.82
CA GLY A 126 3.53 15.82 7.16
C GLY A 126 4.74 15.66 8.07
N ALA A 127 4.47 15.62 9.38
CA ALA A 127 5.48 15.21 10.36
C ALA A 127 5.86 13.74 10.10
N VAL A 128 7.15 13.48 9.94
CA VAL A 128 7.67 12.11 9.84
C VAL A 128 8.13 11.71 11.23
N ASP A 129 7.64 10.58 11.74
CA ASP A 129 8.12 10.05 13.00
C ASP A 129 9.65 9.86 12.96
N PRO A 130 10.37 10.26 14.02
CA PRO A 130 11.81 10.07 14.05
C PRO A 130 12.14 8.59 13.96
N TYR A 131 12.90 8.22 12.92
CA TYR A 131 13.36 6.85 12.74
C TYR A 131 14.40 6.50 13.81
N VAL A 132 14.16 5.40 14.54
CA VAL A 132 15.08 4.86 15.54
C VAL A 132 15.73 3.60 14.97
N PRO A 133 16.97 3.68 14.44
CA PRO A 133 17.64 2.54 13.84
C PRO A 133 17.99 1.49 14.89
N VAL A 134 17.70 0.22 14.58
CA VAL A 134 18.17 -0.93 15.36
C VAL A 134 19.39 -1.54 14.64
N PRO A 135 20.53 -1.74 15.32
CA PRO A 135 21.71 -2.36 14.71
C PRO A 135 21.39 -3.71 14.06
N GLY A 136 21.86 -3.91 12.82
CA GLY A 136 21.67 -5.16 12.08
C GLY A 136 20.36 -5.26 11.29
N HIS A 137 19.49 -4.25 11.37
CA HIS A 137 18.26 -4.14 10.58
C HIS A 137 18.40 -3.12 9.45
N VAL A 138 17.75 -3.39 8.31
CA VAL A 138 17.73 -2.48 7.16
C VAL A 138 16.54 -1.52 7.32
N PRO A 139 16.70 -0.20 7.11
CA PRO A 139 15.56 0.72 7.07
C PRO A 139 14.65 0.41 5.88
N VAL A 140 13.36 0.20 6.14
CA VAL A 140 12.34 -0.04 5.13
C VAL A 140 11.26 1.02 5.27
N ALA A 141 10.69 1.48 4.15
CA ALA A 141 9.56 2.40 4.19
C ALA A 141 8.34 1.66 4.78
N LYS A 142 7.67 2.27 5.75
CA LYS A 142 6.43 1.70 6.29
C LYS A 142 5.38 1.57 5.18
N ALA A 143 4.46 0.61 5.34
CA ALA A 143 3.38 0.37 4.39
C ALA A 143 2.42 1.56 4.23
N ASP A 144 2.32 2.43 5.24
CA ASP A 144 1.55 3.67 5.23
C ASP A 144 2.25 4.83 4.50
N GLY A 145 3.49 4.62 4.03
CA GLY A 145 4.32 5.65 3.40
C GLY A 145 4.81 6.75 4.36
N GLN A 146 4.52 6.65 5.66
CA GLN A 146 4.82 7.66 6.67
C GLN A 146 5.99 7.26 7.55
N GLY A 147 7.18 7.36 6.93
CA GLY A 147 8.46 7.20 7.61
C GLY A 147 9.08 5.82 7.41
N TRP A 148 9.95 5.47 8.34
CA TRP A 148 10.83 4.32 8.24
C TRP A 148 10.61 3.36 9.41
N GLU A 149 10.67 2.07 9.13
CA GLU A 149 10.68 1.01 10.12
C GLU A 149 11.93 0.12 9.95
N ASN A 150 12.26 -0.63 10.99
CA ASN A 150 13.37 -1.58 10.94
C ASN A 150 12.87 -2.84 10.24
N GLY A 151 13.33 -3.05 9.01
CA GLY A 151 13.09 -4.27 8.25
C GLY A 151 13.83 -5.48 8.82
N PRO A 152 13.78 -6.62 8.12
CA PRO A 152 14.40 -7.85 8.59
C PRO A 152 15.91 -7.71 8.73
N SER A 153 16.46 -8.32 9.76
CA SER A 153 17.91 -8.43 9.96
C SER A 153 18.52 -9.45 8.99
N ALA A 154 19.82 -9.32 8.75
CA ALA A 154 20.56 -10.29 7.93
C ALA A 154 20.43 -11.74 8.46
N THR A 155 20.36 -11.90 9.78
CA THR A 155 20.12 -13.18 10.45
C THR A 155 18.73 -13.75 10.22
N GLU A 156 17.70 -12.90 10.22
CA GLU A 156 16.33 -13.33 9.94
C GLU A 156 16.15 -13.74 8.47
N VAL A 157 16.76 -12.98 7.55
CA VAL A 157 16.78 -13.33 6.11
C VAL A 157 17.47 -14.68 5.88
N ALA A 158 18.66 -14.89 6.47
CA ALA A 158 19.37 -16.15 6.35
C ALA A 158 18.61 -17.33 6.99
N GLY A 159 17.92 -17.09 8.10
CA GLY A 159 17.08 -18.10 8.76
C GLY A 159 15.83 -18.47 7.95
N ALA A 160 15.23 -17.49 7.26
CA ALA A 160 14.09 -17.72 6.37
C ALA A 160 14.50 -18.54 5.14
N GLU A 161 15.63 -18.23 4.52
CA GLU A 161 16.18 -18.99 3.38
C GLU A 161 16.47 -20.45 3.78
N ALA A 162 17.12 -20.67 4.93
CA ALA A 162 17.40 -22.02 5.43
C ALA A 162 16.12 -22.80 5.80
N SER A 163 15.02 -22.11 6.12
CA SER A 163 13.73 -22.74 6.40
C SER A 163 12.97 -23.06 5.11
N ALA A 164 13.05 -22.20 4.10
CA ALA A 164 12.50 -22.46 2.77
C ALA A 164 13.14 -23.69 2.12
N ILE A 165 14.48 -23.80 2.15
CA ILE A 165 15.21 -24.97 1.62
C ILE A 165 14.78 -26.26 2.34
N ARG A 166 14.61 -26.22 3.67
CA ARG A 166 14.16 -27.39 4.44
C ARG A 166 12.71 -27.78 4.12
N ALA A 167 11.85 -26.82 3.84
CA ALA A 167 10.48 -27.07 3.43
C ALA A 167 10.43 -27.72 2.03
N GLU A 168 11.24 -27.23 1.09
CA GLU A 168 11.38 -27.82 -0.25
C GLU A 168 11.88 -29.28 -0.19
N GLN A 169 12.95 -29.54 0.57
CA GLN A 169 13.46 -30.89 0.79
C GLN A 169 12.48 -31.83 1.52
N ALA A 170 11.55 -31.28 2.30
CA ALA A 170 10.50 -32.06 2.95
C ALA A 170 9.37 -32.39 1.95
N ALA A 171 9.04 -31.45 1.06
CA ALA A 171 8.09 -31.67 -0.03
C ALA A 171 8.58 -32.75 -1.00
N GLU A 172 9.83 -32.67 -1.47
CA GLU A 172 10.43 -33.68 -2.36
C GLU A 172 10.43 -35.08 -1.74
N ARG A 173 10.75 -35.20 -0.44
CA ARG A 173 10.71 -36.48 0.27
C ARG A 173 9.29 -37.02 0.43
N SER A 174 8.31 -36.14 0.56
CA SER A 174 6.90 -36.54 0.61
C SER A 174 6.41 -37.04 -0.74
N GLU A 175 6.84 -36.42 -1.84
CA GLU A 175 6.52 -36.87 -3.21
C GLU A 175 7.18 -38.23 -3.52
N GLN A 176 8.47 -38.39 -3.23
CA GLN A 176 9.15 -39.68 -3.39
C GLN A 176 8.53 -40.79 -2.53
N GLY A 177 8.07 -40.46 -1.32
CA GLY A 177 7.35 -41.38 -0.46
C GLY A 177 5.99 -41.79 -1.04
N ALA A 178 5.28 -40.86 -1.68
CA ALA A 178 4.02 -41.14 -2.36
C ALA A 178 4.22 -42.06 -3.58
N ASP A 179 5.21 -41.76 -4.43
CA ASP A 179 5.54 -42.57 -5.60
C ASP A 179 5.95 -44.00 -5.20
N HIS A 180 6.69 -44.14 -4.10
CA HIS A 180 7.09 -45.45 -3.59
C HIS A 180 5.90 -46.25 -3.04
N VAL A 181 4.93 -45.58 -2.40
CA VAL A 181 3.69 -46.24 -1.95
C VAL A 181 2.87 -46.70 -3.15
N ASP A 182 2.74 -45.89 -4.19
CA ASP A 182 2.03 -46.27 -5.42
C ASP A 182 2.72 -47.46 -6.12
N GLU A 183 4.06 -47.49 -6.18
CA GLU A 183 4.81 -48.64 -6.72
C GLU A 183 4.58 -49.92 -5.89
N VAL A 184 4.57 -49.81 -4.56
CA VAL A 184 4.29 -50.96 -3.68
C VAL A 184 2.87 -51.46 -3.84
N VAL A 185 1.89 -50.56 -3.99
CA VAL A 185 0.49 -50.91 -4.24
C VAL A 185 0.32 -51.59 -5.60
N ASP A 186 0.92 -51.06 -6.66
CA ASP A 186 0.91 -51.67 -7.99
C ASP A 186 1.63 -53.04 -8.00
N GLY A 187 2.70 -53.17 -7.23
CA GLY A 187 3.42 -54.44 -7.02
C GLY A 187 2.57 -55.48 -6.30
N LEU A 188 1.77 -55.07 -5.32
CA LEU A 188 0.82 -55.94 -4.61
C LEU A 188 -0.36 -56.33 -5.50
N ASP A 189 -0.88 -55.42 -6.33
CA ASP A 189 -2.00 -55.69 -7.24
C ASP A 189 -1.58 -56.67 -8.38
N ARG A 190 -0.30 -56.64 -8.77
CA ARG A 190 0.30 -57.63 -9.70
C ARG A 190 0.76 -58.92 -9.02
N GLY A 191 0.99 -58.87 -7.72
CA GLY A 191 1.34 -60.00 -6.87
C GLY A 191 0.13 -60.84 -6.50
N VAL A 192 -0.59 -61.38 -7.49
CA VAL A 192 -1.52 -62.50 -7.25
C VAL A 192 -0.67 -63.66 -6.72
N LEU A 193 -0.72 -63.86 -5.41
CA LEU A 193 -0.02 -64.93 -4.72
C LEU A 193 -0.60 -66.27 -5.20
N TRP A 194 0.14 -66.96 -6.07
CA TRP A 194 -0.20 -68.30 -6.54
C TRP A 194 -0.01 -69.29 -5.40
N LEU A 195 -1.03 -69.48 -4.57
CA LEU A 195 -1.09 -70.61 -3.65
C LEU A 195 -1.52 -71.85 -4.44
N ILE A 196 -0.55 -72.64 -4.86
CA ILE A 196 -0.79 -73.96 -5.44
C ILE A 196 -1.10 -74.92 -4.29
N SER A 197 -2.35 -75.35 -4.18
CA SER A 197 -2.77 -76.47 -3.33
C SER A 197 -2.11 -77.76 -3.81
N GLU A 198 -1.36 -78.46 -2.95
CA GLU A 198 -0.76 -79.78 -3.25
C GLU A 198 -1.80 -80.91 -3.40
N THR A 199 -3.08 -80.64 -3.16
CA THR A 199 -4.15 -81.61 -3.40
C THR A 199 -4.98 -81.19 -4.61
N GLU A 200 -4.82 -81.92 -5.70
CA GLU A 200 -5.60 -81.82 -6.94
C GLU A 200 -7.09 -82.05 -6.65
N THR A 201 -7.91 -80.99 -6.58
CA THR A 201 -9.30 -80.98 -7.10
C THR A 201 -10.06 -79.65 -7.00
N SER A 202 -9.49 -78.54 -6.52
CA SER A 202 -10.13 -77.23 -6.70
C SER A 202 -9.15 -76.08 -6.63
N ALA A 203 -9.15 -75.21 -7.65
CA ALA A 203 -8.55 -73.89 -7.58
C ALA A 203 -9.62 -72.95 -7.02
N LEU A 204 -9.47 -72.51 -5.78
CA LEU A 204 -10.33 -71.49 -5.20
C LEU A 204 -9.75 -70.12 -5.57
N PHE A 205 -10.44 -69.38 -6.45
CA PHE A 205 -10.07 -67.99 -6.75
C PHE A 205 -10.61 -67.09 -5.63
N ALA A 206 -9.74 -66.73 -4.68
CA ALA A 206 -10.05 -65.71 -3.68
C ALA A 206 -9.47 -64.36 -4.14
N ILE A 207 -10.32 -63.48 -4.66
CA ILE A 207 -10.00 -62.06 -4.80
C ILE A 207 -10.44 -61.38 -3.50
N GLY A 208 -9.54 -61.32 -2.53
CA GLY A 208 -9.76 -60.62 -1.25
C GLY A 208 -8.75 -59.49 -1.08
N LYS A 209 -9.20 -58.34 -0.55
CA LYS A 209 -8.29 -57.30 -0.06
C LYS A 209 -7.54 -57.84 1.16
N PHE A 210 -6.25 -58.13 1.01
CA PHE A 210 -5.41 -58.56 2.11
C PHE A 210 -4.85 -57.33 2.85
N SER A 211 -4.96 -57.33 4.17
CA SER A 211 -4.25 -56.39 5.04
C SER A 211 -3.15 -57.18 5.75
N ILE A 212 -1.88 -56.83 5.56
CA ILE A 212 -0.80 -57.42 6.35
C ILE A 212 -0.84 -56.73 7.73
N ILE A 213 -1.32 -57.45 8.74
CA ILE A 213 -1.52 -56.89 10.09
C ILE A 213 -0.21 -56.89 10.90
N ASN A 214 0.78 -57.74 10.56
CA ASN A 214 2.05 -57.76 11.27
C ASN A 214 3.16 -58.44 10.45
N ASP A 215 4.30 -57.78 10.25
CA ASP A 215 5.53 -58.37 9.73
C ASP A 215 6.50 -58.58 10.92
N PRO A 216 6.76 -59.83 11.36
CA PRO A 216 7.62 -60.08 12.51
C PRO A 216 9.13 -59.97 12.22
N GLY A 217 9.54 -59.53 11.03
CA GLY A 217 10.96 -59.38 10.68
C GLY A 217 11.68 -60.71 10.38
N PRO A 218 12.99 -60.67 10.07
CA PRO A 218 13.69 -61.75 9.38
C PRO A 218 14.05 -62.91 10.33
N GLY A 219 13.14 -63.87 10.48
CA GLY A 219 13.38 -65.18 11.07
C GLY A 219 13.09 -66.30 10.07
N PRO A 220 13.63 -67.52 10.25
CA PRO A 220 13.60 -68.57 9.24
C PRO A 220 12.20 -69.14 8.93
N TRP A 221 11.17 -68.74 9.68
CA TRP A 221 9.78 -69.13 9.45
C TRP A 221 8.84 -67.98 9.82
N SER A 222 8.66 -67.02 8.92
CA SER A 222 7.60 -66.02 9.04
C SER A 222 6.26 -66.66 8.67
N SER A 223 5.47 -67.07 9.68
CA SER A 223 4.09 -67.48 9.45
C SER A 223 3.21 -66.24 9.28
N VAL A 224 2.64 -66.04 8.10
CA VAL A 224 1.63 -65.01 7.85
C VAL A 224 0.25 -65.57 8.16
N THR A 225 -0.44 -65.01 9.16
CA THR A 225 -1.83 -65.36 9.46
C THR A 225 -2.75 -64.45 8.65
N ILE A 226 -3.52 -65.04 7.73
CA ILE A 226 -4.52 -64.32 6.93
C ILE A 226 -5.90 -64.70 7.46
N GLU A 227 -6.64 -63.73 7.98
CA GLU A 227 -8.04 -63.91 8.36
C GLU A 227 -8.93 -63.51 7.18
N VAL A 228 -9.67 -64.47 6.64
CA VAL A 228 -10.68 -64.22 5.60
C VAL A 228 -12.01 -63.97 6.30
N LYS A 229 -12.57 -62.77 6.13
CA LYS A 229 -13.93 -62.46 6.58
C LYS A 229 -14.90 -62.68 5.42
N ASP A 230 -15.91 -63.51 5.67
CA ASP A 230 -17.08 -63.67 4.79
C ASP A 230 -17.93 -62.38 4.73
#